data_AF-A0A085ZLJ2-F1
#
_entry.id   AF-A0A085ZLJ2-F1
#
_cell.length_a   1.000
_cell.length_b   1.000
_cell.length_c   1.000
_cell.angle_alpha   90.00
_cell.angle_beta   90.00
_cell.angle_gamma   90.00
#
_symmetry.space_group_name_H-M   'P 1'
#
loop_
_entity.id
_entity.type
_entity.pdbx_description
1 polymer ?
#
loop_
_entity_poly.entity_id
_entity_poly.type
_entity_poly.pdbx_seq_one_letter_code
_entity_poly.pdbx_strand_id
1 'polypeptide(L)'
;MTVLARIGQKQTIFIFMSILMISLYSTYIYQSVQPEIEIKKLISGIVRFFLTIGLLYLIYIGKNWARILIIILFTIANIIALISLFTIEAPVINKTPIIVMIFIYTISTHHFTLSKSFKAFFEYQKTKTQIKPSVCKPE
;
A
#
# COMPACT_ATOMS: atom_id res chain seq x y z
N MET A 1 -7.29 -21.20 -10.57
CA MET A 1 -6.54 -19.93 -10.69
C MET A 1 -5.79 -19.95 -12.03
N THR A 2 -5.86 -18.90 -12.84
CA THR A 2 -5.16 -18.84 -14.15
C THR A 2 -3.69 -18.43 -13.99
N VAL A 3 -2.84 -18.68 -14.99
CA VAL A 3 -1.41 -18.27 -14.99
C VAL A 3 -1.27 -16.76 -14.79
N LEU A 4 -2.12 -15.97 -15.47
CA LEU A 4 -2.15 -14.51 -15.35
C LEU A 4 -2.48 -14.05 -13.91
N ALA A 5 -3.44 -14.72 -13.25
CA ALA A 5 -3.80 -14.43 -11.87
C ALA A 5 -2.67 -14.78 -10.89
N ARG A 6 -1.89 -15.84 -11.15
CA ARG A 6 -0.73 -16.22 -10.33
C ARG A 6 0.39 -15.16 -10.42
N ILE A 7 0.64 -14.63 -11.63
CA ILE A 7 1.59 -13.53 -11.83
C ILE A 7 1.10 -12.27 -11.09
N GLY A 8 -0.19 -11.94 -11.22
CA GLY A 8 -0.81 -10.82 -10.52
C GLY A 8 -0.69 -10.93 -9.00
N GLN A 9 -0.91 -12.13 -8.44
CA GLN A 9 -0.73 -12.39 -7.01
C GLN A 9 0.71 -12.14 -6.56
N LYS A 10 1.70 -12.70 -7.28
CA LYS A 10 3.12 -12.52 -6.95
C LYS A 10 3.52 -11.05 -7.00
N GLN A 11 3.15 -10.32 -8.05
CA GLN A 11 3.43 -8.89 -8.18
C GLN A 11 2.79 -8.06 -7.05
N THR A 12 1.55 -8.39 -6.68
CA THR A 12 0.85 -7.72 -5.58
C THR A 12 1.58 -7.90 -4.25
N ILE A 13 2.09 -9.11 -3.96
CA ILE A 13 2.88 -9.38 -2.74
C ILE A 13 4.19 -8.57 -2.74
N PHE A 14 4.90 -8.48 -3.86
CA PHE A 14 6.11 -7.64 -3.96
C PHE A 14 5.82 -6.16 -3.72
N ILE A 15 4.72 -5.66 -4.28
CA ILE A 15 4.29 -4.26 -4.06
C ILE A 15 3.93 -4.04 -2.59
N PHE A 16 3.22 -4.98 -1.97
CA PHE A 16 2.88 -4.90 -0.54
C PHE A 16 4.15 -4.85 0.30
N MET A 17 5.12 -5.72 0.03
CA MET A 17 6.40 -5.72 0.74
C MET A 17 7.13 -4.37 0.60
N SER A 18 7.12 -3.79 -0.60
CA SER A 18 7.73 -2.48 -0.86
C SER A 18 7.04 -1.34 -0.07
N ILE A 19 5.70 -1.35 -0.03
CA ILE A 19 4.91 -0.37 0.74
C ILE A 19 5.17 -0.50 2.25
N LEU A 20 5.27 -1.75 2.75
CA LEU A 20 5.55 -1.97 4.17
C LEU A 20 6.97 -1.52 4.53
N MET A 21 7.94 -1.77 3.65
CA MET A 21 9.32 -1.36 3.86
C MET A 21 9.47 0.16 3.92
N ILE A 22 8.80 0.92 3.03
CA ILE A 22 8.81 2.39 3.12
C ILE A 22 8.08 2.90 4.37
N SER A 23 7.01 2.23 4.80
CA SER A 23 6.28 2.58 6.02
C SER A 23 7.16 2.43 7.27
N LEU A 24 7.91 1.33 7.37
CA LEU A 24 8.91 1.12 8.43
C LEU A 24 10.04 2.14 8.36
N TYR A 25 10.61 2.34 7.16
CA TYR A 25 11.70 3.30 6.96
C TYR A 25 11.31 4.72 7.37
N SER A 26 10.11 5.17 7.00
CA SER A 26 9.61 6.49 7.38
C SER A 26 9.44 6.65 8.89
N THR A 27 9.06 5.58 9.57
CA THR A 27 8.90 5.57 11.04
C THR A 27 10.27 5.57 11.72
N TYR A 28 11.23 4.84 11.18
CA TYR A 28 12.62 4.82 11.66
C TYR A 28 13.31 6.19 11.53
N ILE A 29 13.26 6.81 10.34
CA ILE A 29 13.85 8.14 10.13
C ILE A 29 13.22 9.17 11.06
N TYR A 30 11.90 9.12 11.23
CA TYR A 30 11.20 10.05 12.11
C TYR A 30 11.65 9.91 13.58
N GLN A 31 11.89 8.68 14.05
CA GLN A 31 12.40 8.42 15.40
C GLN A 31 13.89 8.80 15.53
N SER A 32 14.71 8.54 14.51
CA SER A 32 16.15 8.80 14.55
C SER A 32 16.50 10.29 14.61
N VAL A 33 15.61 11.17 14.15
CA VAL A 33 15.83 12.62 14.14
C VAL A 33 15.54 13.26 15.51
N GLN A 34 14.81 12.58 16.41
CA GLN A 34 14.48 13.10 17.74
C GLN A 34 15.24 12.33 18.84
N PRO A 35 16.03 13.01 19.70
CA PRO A 35 16.74 12.37 20.80
C PRO A 35 15.81 11.93 21.95
N GLU A 36 14.60 12.49 22.03
CA GLU A 36 13.59 12.11 23.03
C GLU A 36 12.51 11.21 22.42
N ILE A 37 12.23 10.08 23.09
CA ILE A 37 11.16 9.17 22.67
C ILE A 37 9.81 9.80 23.03
N GLU A 38 9.24 10.54 22.08
CA GLU A 38 7.85 11.01 22.18
C GLU A 38 6.88 9.83 21.94
N ILE A 39 6.41 9.21 23.02
CA ILE A 39 5.53 8.02 22.99
C ILE A 39 4.30 8.23 22.07
N LYS A 40 3.75 9.44 22.03
CA LYS A 40 2.61 9.79 21.17
C LYS A 40 2.90 9.59 19.68
N LYS A 41 4.11 9.97 19.23
CA LYS A 41 4.55 9.85 17.84
C LYS A 41 4.81 8.39 17.46
N LEU A 42 5.39 7.62 18.37
CA LEU A 42 5.61 6.18 18.19
C LEU A 42 4.28 5.42 18.01
N ILE A 43 3.30 5.69 18.88
CA ILE A 43 1.96 5.09 18.79
C ILE A 43 1.31 5.43 17.44
N SER A 44 1.38 6.69 17.00
CA SER A 44 0.86 7.10 15.69
C SER A 44 1.51 6.33 14.54
N GLY A 45 2.84 6.14 14.58
CA GLY A 45 3.58 5.34 13.60
C GLY A 45 3.12 3.88 13.56
N ILE A 46 2.95 3.24 14.73
CA ILE A 46 2.48 1.87 14.87
C ILE A 46 1.05 1.72 14.34
N VAL A 47 0.13 2.61 14.74
CA VAL A 47 -1.26 2.62 14.26
C VAL A 47 -1.30 2.77 12.75
N ARG A 48 -0.52 3.69 12.18
CA ARG A 48 -0.42 3.90 10.72
C ARG A 48 0.11 2.65 10.01
N PHE A 49 1.09 1.96 10.59
CA PHE A 49 1.64 0.73 10.01
C PHE A 49 0.59 -0.39 9.97
N PHE A 50 -0.11 -0.65 11.07
CA PHE A 50 -1.18 -1.64 11.12
C PHE A 50 -2.36 -1.28 10.23
N LEU A 51 -2.72 0.00 10.14
CA LEU A 51 -3.74 0.48 9.21
C LEU A 51 -3.35 0.20 7.75
N THR A 52 -2.08 0.40 7.41
CA THR A 52 -1.55 0.09 6.07
C THR A 52 -1.65 -1.41 5.79
N ILE A 53 -1.23 -2.27 6.73
CA ILE A 53 -1.38 -3.73 6.60
C ILE A 53 -2.84 -4.11 6.40
N GLY A 54 -3.75 -3.57 7.22
CA GLY A 54 -5.18 -3.84 7.13
C GLY A 54 -5.77 -3.46 5.77
N LEU A 55 -5.38 -2.29 5.23
CA LEU A 55 -5.86 -1.84 3.92
C LEU A 55 -5.33 -2.74 2.78
N LEU A 56 -4.04 -3.10 2.83
CA LEU A 56 -3.43 -4.03 1.87
C LEU A 56 -4.11 -5.41 1.92
N TYR A 57 -4.39 -5.92 3.12
CA TYR A 57 -5.09 -7.19 3.30
C TYR A 57 -6.51 -7.17 2.70
N LEU A 58 -7.26 -6.08 2.87
CA LEU A 58 -8.58 -5.93 2.26
C LEU A 58 -8.52 -5.91 0.72
N ILE A 59 -7.48 -5.30 0.15
CA ILE A 59 -7.23 -5.34 -1.30
C ILE A 59 -6.94 -6.77 -1.75
N TYR A 60 -6.13 -7.51 -0.98
CA TYR A 60 -5.79 -8.90 -1.27
C TYR A 60 -7.02 -9.82 -1.30
N ILE A 61 -8.00 -9.58 -0.42
CA ILE A 61 -9.28 -10.32 -0.41
C ILE A 61 -10.17 -9.95 -1.61
N GLY A 62 -9.89 -8.86 -2.32
CA GLY A 62 -10.68 -8.44 -3.47
C GLY A 62 -11.72 -7.35 -3.16
N LYS A 63 -11.61 -6.64 -2.03
CA LYS A 63 -12.54 -5.54 -1.71
C LYS A 63 -12.27 -4.31 -2.59
N ASN A 64 -13.23 -3.98 -3.45
CA ASN A 64 -13.09 -2.89 -4.42
C ASN A 64 -12.99 -1.51 -3.76
N TRP A 65 -13.71 -1.28 -2.66
CA TRP A 65 -13.64 -0.01 -1.94
C TRP A 65 -12.26 0.25 -1.33
N ALA A 66 -11.60 -0.78 -0.78
CA ALA A 66 -10.23 -0.68 -0.26
C ALA A 66 -9.22 -0.33 -1.36
N ARG A 67 -9.40 -0.89 -2.56
CA ARG A 67 -8.60 -0.55 -3.75
C ARG A 67 -8.75 0.92 -4.13
N ILE A 68 -9.96 1.44 -4.18
CA ILE A 68 -10.20 2.85 -4.52
C ILE A 68 -9.59 3.76 -3.45
N LEU A 69 -9.76 3.40 -2.17
CA LEU A 69 -9.23 4.16 -1.04
C LEU A 69 -7.71 4.27 -1.11
N ILE A 70 -6.99 3.17 -1.35
CA ILE A 70 -5.51 3.21 -1.41
C ILE A 70 -5.01 4.03 -2.60
N ILE A 71 -5.70 3.98 -3.75
CA ILE A 71 -5.32 4.75 -4.94
C ILE A 71 -5.44 6.25 -4.64
N ILE A 72 -6.55 6.67 -4.03
CA ILE A 72 -6.75 8.07 -3.62
C ILE A 72 -5.67 8.50 -2.63
N LEU A 73 -5.43 7.70 -1.57
CA LEU A 73 -4.42 8.01 -0.56
C LEU A 73 -3.02 8.16 -1.15
N PHE A 74 -2.61 7.24 -2.02
CA PHE A 74 -1.28 7.27 -2.63
C PHE A 74 -1.13 8.39 -3.65
N THR A 75 -2.20 8.74 -4.36
CA THR A 75 -2.19 9.86 -5.30
C THR A 75 -2.02 11.19 -4.55
N ILE A 76 -2.77 11.39 -3.46
CA ILE A 76 -2.62 12.58 -2.61
C ILE A 76 -1.21 12.62 -2.00
N ALA A 77 -0.72 11.48 -1.49
CA ALA A 77 0.62 11.40 -0.92
C ALA A 77 1.71 11.75 -1.95
N ASN A 78 1.57 11.30 -3.20
CA ASN A 78 2.49 11.65 -4.29
C ASN A 78 2.48 13.16 -4.59
N ILE A 79 1.31 13.79 -4.60
CA ILE A 79 1.20 15.24 -4.82
C ILE A 79 1.91 16.00 -3.69
N ILE A 80 1.63 15.65 -2.44
CA ILE A 80 2.27 16.27 -1.27
C ILE A 80 3.79 16.06 -1.30
N ALA A 81 4.24 14.85 -1.62
CA ALA A 81 5.66 14.51 -1.73
C ALA A 81 6.34 15.33 -2.83
N LEU A 82 5.70 15.49 -3.99
CA LEU A 82 6.22 16.28 -5.10
C LEU A 82 6.36 17.76 -4.72
N ILE A 83 5.33 18.34 -4.06
CA ILE A 83 5.40 19.71 -3.54
C ILE A 83 6.55 19.84 -2.53
N SER A 84 6.68 18.87 -1.62
CA SER A 84 7.70 18.86 -0.56
C SER A 84 9.13 18.84 -1.09
N LEU A 85 9.37 18.26 -2.28
CA LEU A 85 10.68 18.28 -2.93
C LEU A 85 11.14 19.70 -3.30
N PHE A 86 10.21 20.58 -3.65
CA PHE A 86 10.49 21.96 -4.05
C PHE A 86 10.43 22.95 -2.89
N THR A 87 9.64 22.68 -1.85
CA THR A 87 9.48 23.60 -0.71
C THR A 87 10.51 23.41 0.40
N ILE A 88 11.09 22.21 0.55
CA ILE A 88 12.07 21.95 1.61
C ILE A 88 13.47 22.31 1.12
N GLU A 89 14.06 23.33 1.72
CA GLU A 89 15.47 23.70 1.55
C GLU A 89 16.37 22.77 2.37
N ALA A 90 16.58 21.55 1.85
CA ALA A 90 17.48 20.56 2.44
C ALA A 90 18.43 19.99 1.38
N PRO A 91 19.61 19.48 1.78
CA PRO A 91 20.51 18.77 0.88
C PRO A 91 19.80 17.63 0.15
N VAL A 92 20.19 17.37 -1.11
CA VAL A 92 19.56 16.34 -1.96
C VAL A 92 19.53 14.96 -1.28
N ILE A 93 20.55 14.65 -0.47
CA ILE A 93 20.65 13.37 0.23
C ILE A 93 19.47 13.15 1.20
N ASN A 94 18.96 14.22 1.82
CA ASN A 94 17.82 14.17 2.75
C ASN A 94 16.49 14.07 2.00
N LYS A 95 16.47 14.38 0.70
CA LYS A 95 15.29 14.26 -0.18
C LYS A 95 15.15 12.88 -0.80
N THR A 96 16.21 12.05 -0.78
CA THR A 96 16.22 10.69 -1.33
C THR A 96 15.02 9.83 -0.88
N PRO A 97 14.64 9.81 0.42
CA PRO A 97 13.47 9.05 0.87
C PRO A 97 12.16 9.46 0.20
N ILE A 98 11.98 10.76 -0.02
CA ILE A 98 10.78 11.33 -0.65
C ILE A 98 10.71 10.87 -2.11
N ILE A 99 11.84 10.86 -2.81
CA ILE A 99 11.94 10.38 -4.19
C ILE A 99 11.58 8.88 -4.26
N VAL A 100 12.16 8.05 -3.39
CA VAL A 100 11.88 6.61 -3.34
C VAL A 100 10.39 6.36 -3.04
N MET A 101 9.80 7.13 -2.14
CA MET A 101 8.37 7.04 -1.80
C MET A 101 7.48 7.34 -3.01
N ILE A 102 7.78 8.39 -3.78
CA ILE A 102 7.06 8.75 -5.00
C ILE A 102 7.09 7.58 -6.01
N PHE A 103 8.27 6.98 -6.23
CA PHE A 103 8.40 5.85 -7.14
C PHE A 103 7.56 4.65 -6.73
N ILE A 104 7.67 4.21 -5.46
CA ILE A 104 6.93 3.04 -4.96
C ILE A 104 5.43 3.28 -5.07
N TYR A 105 4.95 4.45 -4.65
CA TYR A 105 3.52 4.76 -4.67
C TYR A 105 2.97 4.89 -6.09
N THR A 106 3.75 5.45 -7.02
CA THR A 106 3.38 5.53 -8.44
C THR A 106 3.30 4.16 -9.10
N ILE A 107 4.27 3.28 -8.86
CA ILE A 107 4.24 1.90 -9.37
C ILE A 107 3.04 1.14 -8.78
N SER A 108 2.75 1.36 -7.49
CA SER A 108 1.62 0.74 -6.79
C SER A 108 0.28 1.18 -7.37
N THR A 109 0.07 2.50 -7.56
CA THR A 109 -1.19 3.03 -8.14
C THR A 109 -1.39 2.54 -9.58
N HIS A 110 -0.31 2.48 -10.37
CA HIS A 110 -0.35 1.92 -11.72
C HIS A 110 -0.77 0.44 -11.71
N HIS A 111 -0.16 -0.37 -10.84
CA HIS A 111 -0.50 -1.79 -10.71
C HIS A 111 -1.96 -2.01 -10.31
N PHE A 112 -2.45 -1.27 -9.32
CA PHE A 112 -3.83 -1.44 -8.84
C PHE A 112 -4.90 -0.93 -9.82
N THR A 113 -4.55 -0.04 -10.74
CA THR A 113 -5.50 0.58 -11.67
C THR A 113 -5.50 -0.10 -13.05
N LEU A 114 -4.32 -0.25 -13.65
CA LEU A 114 -4.18 -0.54 -15.08
C LEU A 114 -3.69 -1.96 -15.37
N SER A 115 -3.01 -2.62 -14.42
CA SER A 115 -2.37 -3.91 -14.67
C SER A 115 -3.37 -5.03 -15.00
N LYS A 116 -3.21 -5.65 -16.17
CA LYS A 116 -4.02 -6.79 -16.63
C LYS A 116 -3.87 -8.00 -15.70
N SER A 117 -2.67 -8.26 -15.19
CA SER A 117 -2.39 -9.36 -14.24
C SER A 117 -3.10 -9.13 -12.92
N PHE A 118 -3.11 -7.90 -12.42
CA PHE A 118 -3.82 -7.53 -11.20
C PHE A 118 -5.34 -7.68 -11.36
N LYS A 119 -5.91 -7.21 -12.48
CA LYS A 119 -7.35 -7.38 -12.77
C LYS A 119 -7.77 -8.85 -12.75
N ALA A 120 -7.01 -9.73 -13.43
CA ALA A 120 -7.26 -11.17 -13.44
C ALA A 120 -7.17 -11.81 -12.05
N PHE A 121 -6.20 -11.39 -11.23
CA PHE A 121 -6.09 -11.83 -9.84
C PHE A 121 -7.28 -11.35 -9.00
N PHE A 122 -7.66 -10.08 -9.15
CA PHE A 122 -8.73 -9.46 -8.38
C PHE A 122 -10.11 -10.07 -8.69
N GLU A 123 -10.37 -10.39 -9.95
CA GLU A 123 -11.56 -11.14 -10.38
C GLU A 123 -11.59 -12.53 -9.77
N TYR A 124 -10.48 -13.27 -9.82
CA TYR A 124 -10.38 -14.59 -9.19
C TYR A 124 -10.70 -14.55 -7.70
N GLN A 125 -10.21 -13.54 -6.97
CA GLN A 125 -10.49 -13.36 -5.55
C GLN A 125 -11.98 -13.06 -5.30
N LYS A 126 -12.60 -12.18 -6.10
CA LYS A 126 -14.04 -11.90 -6.02
C LYS A 126 -14.88 -13.16 -6.23
N THR A 127 -14.58 -13.95 -7.26
CA THR A 127 -15.30 -15.20 -7.55
C THR A 127 -15.16 -16.19 -6.40
N LYS A 128 -13.96 -16.32 -5.81
CA LYS A 128 -13.75 -17.18 -4.63
C LYS A 128 -14.55 -16.72 -3.39
N THR A 129 -14.68 -15.42 -3.17
CA THR A 129 -15.48 -14.87 -2.06
C THR A 129 -16.98 -15.11 -2.24
N GLN A 130 -17.49 -15.07 -3.47
CA GLN A 130 -18.90 -15.34 -3.79
C GLN A 130 -19.28 -16.83 -3.71
N ILE A 131 -18.30 -17.75 -3.80
CA ILE A 131 -18.52 -19.21 -3.74
C ILE A 131 -18.46 -19.77 -2.31
N LYS A 132 -18.19 -18.93 -1.29
CA LYS A 132 -18.29 -19.38 0.12
C LYS A 132 -19.79 -19.61 0.44
N PRO A 133 -20.22 -20.86 0.67
CA PRO A 133 -21.50 -21.34 0.16
C PRO A 133 -22.70 -20.89 1.00
N SER A 134 -23.74 -20.42 0.33
CA SER A 134 -25.14 -20.53 0.74
C SER A 134 -25.70 -21.95 0.52
N VAL A 135 -24.84 -22.97 0.54
CA VAL A 135 -25.20 -24.38 0.30
C VAL A 135 -25.02 -25.12 1.61
N CYS A 136 -26.13 -25.17 2.35
CA CYS A 136 -26.60 -26.25 3.24
C CYS A 136 -27.62 -25.65 4.22
N LYS A 137 -28.79 -25.25 3.71
CA LYS A 137 -30.01 -25.39 4.50
C LYS A 137 -30.55 -26.79 4.15
N PRO A 138 -30.54 -27.75 5.08
CA PRO A 138 -31.39 -28.93 4.92
C PRO A 138 -32.84 -28.45 4.98
N GLU A 139 -33.62 -28.88 4.00
CA GLU A 139 -35.08 -28.81 3.99
C GLU A 139 -35.68 -29.65 5.13
#